data_AF-A0A3Q3VQP0-F1
#
_entry.id   AF-A0A3Q3VQP0-F1
#
_cell.length_a   1.000
_cell.length_b   1.000
_cell.length_c   1.000
_cell.angle_alpha   90.00
_cell.angle_beta   90.00
_cell.angle_gamma   90.00
#
_symmetry.space_group_name_H-M   'P 1'
#
loop_
_entity.id
_entity.type
_entity.pdbx_description
1 polymer ?
#
loop_
_entity_poly.entity_id
_entity_poly.type
_entity_poly.pdbx_seq_one_letter_code
_entity_poly.pdbx_strand_id
1 'polypeptide(L)' 'IFMGDNAPAHRGRIIRERLLEAGLPKMKWPALSPDVNPKENLWDQLSRHKEGCNPAPQNLNDLRAALQEEWNAMP' A
#
# COMPACT_ATOMS: atom_id res chain seq x y z
N ILE A 1 12.83 -2.12 -9.04
CA ILE A 1 13.23 -2.61 -7.70
C ILE A 1 11.95 -2.69 -6.85
N PHE A 2 11.72 -3.79 -6.15
CA PHE A 2 10.54 -3.99 -5.29
C PHE A 2 10.83 -3.52 -3.86
N MET A 3 9.98 -2.63 -3.33
CA MET A 3 10.06 -2.14 -1.95
C MET A 3 8.98 -2.80 -1.10
N GLY A 4 9.33 -3.20 0.12
CA GLY A 4 8.37 -3.74 1.08
C GLY A 4 8.95 -3.71 2.50
N ASP A 5 8.06 -3.60 3.50
CA ASP A 5 8.35 -3.39 4.94
C ASP A 5 9.06 -4.56 5.65
N ASN A 6 9.48 -5.57 4.88
CA ASN A 6 10.13 -6.76 5.38
C ASN A 6 9.32 -7.56 6.41
N ALA A 7 8.00 -7.43 6.50
CA ALA A 7 7.18 -8.24 7.42
C ALA A 7 7.39 -9.75 7.17
N PRO A 8 7.23 -10.63 8.19
CA PRO A 8 7.51 -12.08 8.06
C PRO A 8 6.82 -12.75 6.87
N ALA A 9 5.57 -12.38 6.58
CA ALA A 9 4.81 -12.87 5.44
C ALA A 9 5.51 -12.57 4.08
N HIS A 10 6.18 -11.42 3.97
CA HIS A 10 6.90 -10.98 2.75
C HIS A 10 8.36 -11.46 2.70
N ARG A 11 8.80 -12.26 3.67
CA ARG A 11 10.14 -12.86 3.72
C ARG A 11 10.15 -14.35 3.42
N GLY A 12 8.99 -14.97 3.23
CA GLY A 12 8.89 -16.38 2.89
C GLY A 12 9.66 -16.75 1.63
N ARG A 13 10.16 -17.99 1.57
CA ARG A 13 10.94 -18.51 0.43
C ARG A 13 10.17 -18.34 -0.89
N ILE A 14 8.90 -18.74 -0.90
CA ILE A 14 8.02 -18.64 -2.08
C ILE A 14 7.95 -17.20 -2.61
N ILE A 15 7.80 -16.21 -1.74
CA ILE A 15 7.74 -14.80 -2.14
C ILE A 15 9.06 -14.34 -2.75
N ARG A 16 10.20 -14.76 -2.18
CA ARG A 16 11.52 -14.42 -2.70
C ARG A 16 11.76 -15.05 -4.08
N GLU A 17 11.43 -16.32 -4.25
CA GLU A 17 11.55 -17.03 -5.53
C GLU A 17 10.67 -16.37 -6.60
N ARG A 18 9.42 -16.03 -6.27
CA ARG A 18 8.52 -15.31 -7.19
C ARG A 18 9.05 -13.94 -7.62
N LEU A 19 9.62 -13.17 -6.71
CA LEU A 19 10.21 -11.87 -7.05
C LEU A 19 11.45 -12.02 -7.95
N LEU A 20 12.25 -13.07 -7.74
CA LEU A 20 13.39 -13.39 -8.60
C LEU A 20 12.95 -13.83 -9.99
N GLU A 21 11.96 -14.72 -10.09
CA GLU A 21 11.36 -15.17 -11.37
C GLU A 21 10.78 -14.00 -12.17
N ALA A 22 10.15 -13.04 -11.49
CA ALA A 22 9.61 -11.82 -12.10
C ALA A 22 10.67 -10.78 -12.48
N GLY A 23 11.96 -11.03 -12.21
CA GLY A 23 13.03 -10.06 -12.45
C GLY A 23 12.92 -8.80 -11.58
N LEU A 24 12.26 -8.90 -10.42
CA LEU A 24 12.01 -7.79 -9.50
C LEU A 24 12.98 -7.87 -8.30
N PRO A 25 14.18 -7.28 -8.39
CA PRO A 25 15.11 -7.27 -7.26
C PRO A 25 14.48 -6.55 -6.06
N LYS A 26 14.52 -7.18 -4.89
CA LYS A 26 14.00 -6.62 -3.64
C LYS A 26 15.00 -5.61 -3.03
N MET A 27 14.53 -4.42 -2.70
CA MET A 27 15.30 -3.43 -1.96
C MET A 27 15.58 -3.91 -0.53
N LYS A 28 16.79 -3.65 -0.02
CA LYS A 28 17.06 -3.80 1.42
C LYS A 28 16.30 -2.71 2.17
N TRP A 29 15.43 -3.12 3.10
CA TRP A 29 14.61 -2.20 3.88
C TRP A 29 15.00 -2.28 5.36
N PRO A 30 15.23 -1.14 6.05
CA PRO A 30 15.46 -1.12 7.49
C PRO A 30 14.20 -1.58 8.24
N ALA A 31 14.38 -2.30 9.35
CA ALA A 31 13.27 -2.73 10.17
C ALA A 31 12.66 -1.53 10.92
N LEU A 32 11.34 -1.52 11.09
CA LEU A 32 10.61 -0.51 11.87
C LEU A 32 10.79 0.94 11.37
N SER A 33 10.90 1.12 10.06
CA SER A 33 11.02 2.44 9.44
C SER A 33 9.79 2.74 8.57
N PRO A 34 8.66 3.12 9.20
CA PRO A 34 7.44 3.50 8.48
C PRO A 34 7.60 4.87 7.80
N ASP A 35 8.44 5.74 8.35
CA ASP A 35 8.77 7.08 7.85
C ASP A 35 9.35 7.07 6.43
N VAL A 36 10.14 6.05 6.09
CA VAL A 36 10.73 5.88 4.76
C VAL A 36 9.78 5.19 3.79
N ASN A 37 8.60 4.72 4.23
CA ASN A 37 7.74 3.86 3.42
C ASN A 37 6.67 4.66 2.67
N PRO A 38 6.77 4.79 1.32
CA PRO A 38 5.82 5.59 0.54
C PRO A 38 4.37 5.12 0.70
N LYS A 39 4.16 3.84 1.00
CA LYS A 39 2.82 3.28 1.19
C LYS A 39 2.09 3.93 2.38
N GLU A 40 2.80 4.29 3.44
CA GLU A 40 2.20 4.88 4.65
C GLU A 40 1.65 6.28 4.33
N ASN A 41 2.40 7.07 3.54
CA ASN A 41 1.94 8.36 3.07
C ASN A 41 0.69 8.25 2.17
N LEU A 42 0.65 7.26 1.28
CA LEU A 42 -0.53 7.01 0.43
C LEU A 42 -1.75 6.58 1.27
N TRP A 43 -1.55 5.72 2.27
CA TRP A 43 -2.63 5.30 3.16
C TRP A 43 -3.19 6.46 3.99
N ASP A 44 -2.33 7.36 4.45
CA ASP A 44 -2.75 8.56 5.18
C ASP A 44 -3.60 9.48 4.28
N GLN A 45 -3.16 9.74 3.04
CA GLN A 45 -3.96 10.52 2.07
C GLN A 45 -5.34 9.89 1.81
N LEU A 46 -5.39 8.59 1.52
CA LEU A 46 -6.65 7.87 1.31
C LEU A 46 -7.56 7.91 2.54
N SER A 47 -6.98 7.81 3.74
CA SER A 47 -7.73 7.83 5.00
C SER A 47 -8.35 9.20 5.27
N ARG A 48 -7.61 10.28 5.02
CA ARG A 48 -8.13 11.65 5.14
C ARG A 48 -9.26 11.93 4.15
N HIS A 49 -9.17 11.42 2.91
CA HIS A 49 -10.26 11.53 1.95
C HIS A 49 -11.52 10.83 2.47
N LYS A 50 -11.39 9.58 2.94
CA LYS A 50 -12.51 8.81 3.53
C LYS A 50 -13.16 9.56 4.71
N GLU A 51 -12.36 10.19 5.57
CA GLU A 51 -12.85 10.99 6.69
C GLU A 51 -13.60 12.26 6.24
N GLY A 52 -13.22 12.82 5.09
CA GLY A 52 -13.88 13.97 4.48
C GLY A 52 -15.15 13.66 3.67
N CYS A 53 -15.42 12.39 3.36
CA CYS A 53 -16.61 11.98 2.59
C CYS A 53 -17.91 12.30 3.35
N ASN A 54 -18.83 13.02 2.71
CA ASN A 54 -20.16 13.30 3.24
C ASN A 54 -21.25 13.06 2.16
N PRO A 55 -22.15 12.08 2.33
CA PRO A 55 -22.24 11.15 3.45
C PRO A 55 -21.04 10.19 3.49
N ALA A 56 -20.70 9.72 4.68
CA ALA A 56 -19.66 8.70 4.84
C ALA A 56 -20.06 7.40 4.08
N PRO A 57 -19.09 6.63 3.54
CA PRO A 57 -19.38 5.37 2.87
C PRO A 57 -20.14 4.40 3.80
N GLN A 58 -21.27 3.86 3.36
CA GLN A 58 -22.15 3.05 4.21
C GLN A 58 -21.92 1.54 4.05
N ASN A 59 -21.27 1.14 2.96
CA ASN A 59 -20.97 -0.27 2.68
C ASN A 59 -19.60 -0.42 1.99
N LEU A 60 -19.18 -1.68 1.79
CA LEU A 60 -17.88 -1.99 1.18
C LEU A 60 -17.76 -1.54 -0.28
N ASN A 61 -18.86 -1.47 -1.03
CA ASN A 61 -18.86 -1.00 -2.40
C ASN A 61 -18.68 0.52 -2.45
N ASP A 62 -19.38 1.26 -1.58
CA ASP A 62 -19.22 2.72 -1.46
C ASP A 62 -17.77 3.07 -1.07
N LEU A 63 -17.22 2.35 -0.09
CA LEU A 63 -15.84 2.55 0.36
C LEU A 63 -14.84 2.26 -0.76
N ARG A 64 -15.05 1.18 -1.52
CA ARG A 64 -14.19 0.84 -2.65
C ARG A 64 -14.25 1.90 -3.75
N ALA A 65 -15.45 2.40 -4.07
CA ALA A 65 -15.63 3.42 -5.08
C ALA A 65 -14.93 4.73 -4.68
N ALA A 66 -15.13 5.20 -3.44
CA ALA A 66 -14.49 6.41 -2.93
C ALA A 66 -12.95 6.31 -2.91
N LEU A 67 -12.40 5.18 -2.44
CA LEU A 67 -10.95 4.96 -2.44
C LEU A 67 -10.38 4.88 -3.87
N GLN A 68 -11.11 4.29 -4.82
CA GLN A 68 -10.68 4.22 -6.21
C GLN A 68 -10.73 5.57 -6.90
N GLU A 69 -11.73 6.40 -6.60
CA GLU A 69 -11.84 7.77 -7.10
C GLU A 69 -10.65 8.62 -6.61
N GLU A 70 -10.38 8.62 -5.30
CA GLU A 70 -9.23 9.34 -4.75
C GLU A 70 -7.92 8.83 -5.35
N TRP A 71 -7.75 7.50 -5.45
CA TRP A 71 -6.56 6.91 -6.08
C TRP A 71 -6.36 7.39 -7.52
N ASN A 72 -7.43 7.50 -8.31
CA ASN A 72 -7.38 7.97 -9.69
C ASN A 72 -7.15 9.49 -9.79
N ALA A 73 -7.47 10.24 -8.74
CA ALA A 73 -7.26 11.69 -8.66
C ALA A 73 -5.86 12.08 -8.16
N MET A 74 -5.10 11.13 -7.60
CA MET A 74 -3.71 11.38 -7.23
C MET A 74 -2.86 11.71 -8.46
N PRO A 75 -1.95 12.70 -8.38
CA PRO A 75 -1.12 13.14 -9.50
C PRO A 75 -0.08 12.10 -9.94
#